data_AF-A0A521I5Y9-F1
#
_entry.id   AF-A0A521I5Y9-F1
#
_cell.length_a   1.000
_cell.length_b   1.000
_cell.length_c   1.000
_cell.angle_alpha   90.00
_cell.angle_beta   90.00
_cell.angle_gamma   90.00
#
_symmetry.space_group_name_H-M   'P 1'
#
loop_
_entity.id
_entity.type
_entity.pdbx_description
1 polymer ?
#
loop_
_entity_poly.entity_id
_entity_poly.type
_entity_poly.pdbx_seq_one_letter_code
_entity_poly.pdbx_strand_id
1 'polypeptide(L)'
;MMRNDNFGETVPPKTDARFSRILSYVIPFLVFVVAIAGTVSSEKLTQSQKFNNSDAADFVSIVERLHVLPNGRVLLNGRKLKLHQLQRILPAVLVHYGLGLFGGALTLRNIEWGFQALQIGLLTLAGSIWCSQCLRLKISWRGMVIGAIALFSGYALTKFFWYYPILTDIPPLFLGMVMLYGYMLDKRPFVFGAMVLGSFTWPTLLYQGIIFLIFPRDPKRTFLIHSPLRPRTQLLLALAALVPIFLALQWLLMNIPSNYRFHPFAPLLPYSILVTLGFWAGGVVILFNNASLFRIRDWLQATWWRGAALCLVAVILLSVVQNYVAGPRLEFNRTQALWRNVLISSIMVPGTFYVQHILFYGPIMLLAVIFWKPITTIARQFGRGFVLNLLFGMVFAIGSESRILMAFIPMLALLVAKLAEQLKWRFWAIASISICALILMRSWLTLNGTPNLVVFLNQFPELSPFLQRFNWNSDPNEMFLLGFGPWVGINLYALELPVALGTLLFLYVALRHAPNTEGRAVSENSK
;
A
#
# COMPACT_ATOMS: atom_id res chain seq x y z
N MET A 1 -31.43 -21.61 15.65
CA MET A 1 -31.09 -21.41 14.22
C MET A 1 -29.58 -21.59 14.08
N MET A 2 -29.14 -22.81 13.75
CA MET A 2 -27.70 -23.16 13.73
C MET A 2 -27.03 -22.59 12.48
N ARG A 3 -25.92 -21.87 12.65
CA ARG A 3 -25.04 -21.43 11.56
C ARG A 3 -24.35 -22.67 10.98
N ASN A 4 -24.71 -23.05 9.76
CA ASN A 4 -23.96 -24.04 8.98
C ASN A 4 -22.71 -23.35 8.41
N ASP A 5 -21.65 -23.28 9.20
CA ASP A 5 -20.32 -22.80 8.78
C ASP A 5 -19.56 -23.94 8.05
N ASN A 6 -20.14 -24.49 6.99
CA ASN A 6 -19.51 -25.51 6.14
C ASN A 6 -18.61 -24.85 5.09
N PHE A 7 -17.55 -24.19 5.53
CA PHE A 7 -16.29 -24.41 4.84
C PHE A 7 -15.81 -25.78 5.30
N GLY A 8 -15.14 -26.58 4.45
CA GLY A 8 -14.46 -27.80 4.89
C GLY A 8 -13.31 -27.44 5.85
N GLU A 9 -13.64 -26.90 7.02
CA GLU A 9 -12.71 -26.46 8.04
C GLU A 9 -12.20 -27.71 8.72
N THR A 10 -11.05 -28.18 8.24
CA THR A 10 -10.19 -29.01 9.07
C THR A 10 -9.93 -28.22 10.35
N VAL A 11 -10.54 -28.65 11.46
CA VAL A 11 -10.30 -28.05 12.78
C VAL A 11 -8.78 -28.08 12.97
N PRO A 12 -8.12 -26.91 13.12
CA PRO A 12 -6.67 -26.91 13.29
C PRO A 12 -6.32 -27.74 14.52
N PRO A 13 -5.24 -28.53 14.47
CA PRO A 13 -4.85 -29.34 15.61
C PRO A 13 -4.68 -28.46 16.85
N LYS A 14 -5.06 -28.95 18.03
CA LYS A 14 -5.10 -28.18 19.29
C LYS A 14 -3.76 -27.46 19.59
N THR A 15 -2.64 -28.04 19.17
CA THR A 15 -1.29 -27.47 19.30
C THR A 15 -1.15 -26.12 18.58
N ASP A 16 -1.73 -25.97 17.38
CA ASP A 16 -1.62 -24.74 16.59
C ASP A 16 -2.36 -23.56 17.22
N ALA A 17 -3.44 -23.83 17.96
CA ALA A 17 -4.21 -22.78 18.63
C ALA A 17 -3.41 -22.11 19.76
N ARG A 18 -2.62 -22.89 20.52
CA ARG A 18 -1.78 -22.35 21.60
C ARG A 18 -0.66 -21.45 21.04
N PHE A 19 0.04 -21.92 20.00
CA PHE A 19 1.09 -21.13 19.35
C PHE A 19 0.54 -19.85 18.72
N SER A 20 -0.59 -19.92 18.02
CA SER A 20 -1.23 -18.74 17.42
C SER A 20 -1.60 -17.69 18.49
N ARG A 21 -2.04 -18.13 19.67
CA ARG A 21 -2.33 -17.23 20.80
C ARG A 21 -1.06 -16.57 21.35
N ILE A 22 0.04 -17.31 21.51
CA ILE A 22 1.32 -16.74 21.94
C ILE A 22 1.79 -15.69 20.93
N LEU A 23 1.78 -16.04 19.64
CA LEU A 23 2.19 -15.14 18.57
C LEU A 23 1.34 -13.88 18.48
N SER A 24 0.07 -13.94 18.90
CA SER A 24 -0.79 -12.76 18.93
C SER A 24 -0.33 -11.66 19.89
N TYR A 25 0.55 -12.00 20.84
CA TYR A 25 1.24 -11.05 21.72
C TYR A 25 2.65 -10.74 21.24
N VAL A 26 3.37 -11.76 20.74
CA VAL A 26 4.76 -11.60 20.28
C VAL A 26 4.86 -10.72 19.04
N ILE A 27 3.99 -10.89 18.05
CA ILE A 27 4.06 -10.11 16.79
C ILE A 27 3.88 -8.61 17.04
N PRO A 28 2.84 -8.14 17.75
CA PRO A 28 2.71 -6.71 18.05
C PRO A 28 3.88 -6.18 18.85
N PHE A 29 4.42 -6.95 19.81
CA PHE A 29 5.60 -6.58 20.56
C PHE A 29 6.85 -6.45 19.67
N LEU A 30 7.07 -7.38 18.74
CA LEU A 30 8.16 -7.28 17.77
C LEU A 30 7.99 -6.08 16.84
N VAL A 31 6.77 -5.79 16.39
CA VAL A 31 6.47 -4.58 15.59
C VAL A 31 6.81 -3.32 16.38
N PHE A 32 6.45 -3.27 17.67
CA PHE A 32 6.84 -2.18 18.56
C PHE A 32 8.36 -2.04 18.69
N VAL A 33 9.07 -3.14 18.95
CA VAL A 33 10.54 -3.14 19.09
C VAL A 33 11.22 -2.67 17.80
N VAL A 34 10.78 -3.16 16.64
CA VAL A 34 11.32 -2.74 15.33
C VAL A 34 11.04 -1.25 15.07
N ALA A 35 9.85 -0.75 15.44
CA ALA A 35 9.51 0.66 15.30
C ALA A 35 10.36 1.57 16.21
N ILE A 36 10.62 1.14 17.44
CA ILE A 36 11.53 1.84 18.36
C ILE A 36 12.97 1.80 17.84
N ALA A 37 13.45 0.63 17.43
CA ALA A 37 14.78 0.47 16.85
C ALA A 37 14.95 1.37 15.63
N GLY A 38 13.99 1.37 14.70
CA GLY A 38 13.97 2.27 13.55
C GLY A 38 14.02 3.73 13.95
N THR A 39 13.27 4.13 14.98
CA THR A 39 13.29 5.50 15.49
C THR A 39 14.66 5.93 16.02
N VAL A 40 15.34 5.04 16.77
CA VAL A 40 16.63 5.31 17.42
C VAL A 40 17.79 5.20 16.43
N SER A 41 17.77 4.23 15.52
CA SER A 41 18.88 3.90 14.64
C SER A 41 18.80 4.55 13.26
N SER A 42 17.63 5.04 12.84
CA SER A 42 17.53 5.66 11.52
C SER A 42 18.32 6.95 11.50
N GLU A 43 19.12 7.10 10.45
CA GLU A 43 19.57 8.40 9.97
C GLU A 43 18.39 9.38 9.91
N LYS A 44 18.60 10.64 10.27
CA LYS A 44 17.54 11.66 10.28
C LYS A 44 17.86 12.73 9.25
N LEU A 45 16.88 13.12 8.46
CA LEU A 45 16.99 14.26 7.56
C LEU A 45 17.40 15.50 8.37
N THR A 46 18.45 16.22 7.97
CA THR A 46 18.95 17.36 8.74
C THR A 46 17.97 18.53 8.69
N GLN A 47 17.97 19.41 9.70
CA GLN A 47 16.96 20.49 9.80
C GLN A 47 16.97 21.42 8.58
N SER A 48 18.11 21.77 8.01
CA SER A 48 18.19 22.64 6.83
C SER A 48 17.52 22.02 5.59
N GLN A 49 17.54 20.70 5.46
CA GLN A 49 16.96 19.95 4.34
C GLN A 49 15.45 19.79 4.45
N LYS A 50 14.90 19.82 5.68
CA LYS A 50 13.48 19.53 5.93
C LYS A 50 12.52 20.59 5.37
N PHE A 51 12.94 21.85 5.18
CA PHE A 51 12.01 22.98 5.08
C PHE A 51 11.87 23.68 3.72
N ASN A 52 12.71 23.37 2.73
CA ASN A 52 12.55 23.96 1.41
C ASN A 52 11.50 23.20 0.57
N ASN A 53 10.25 23.67 0.61
CA ASN A 53 9.13 23.19 -0.22
C ASN A 53 8.75 21.70 -0.07
N SER A 54 8.87 21.14 1.13
CA SER A 54 8.52 19.74 1.41
C SER A 54 7.15 19.59 2.09
N ASP A 55 6.52 18.42 1.93
CA ASP A 55 5.29 18.04 2.66
C ASP A 55 5.47 18.15 4.18
N ALA A 56 6.66 17.81 4.72
CA ALA A 56 6.90 17.90 6.15
C ALA A 56 6.91 19.33 6.66
N ALA A 57 7.43 20.29 5.88
CA ALA A 57 7.40 21.70 6.25
C ALA A 57 5.95 22.18 6.45
N ASP A 58 5.07 21.76 5.55
CA ASP A 58 3.64 22.04 5.64
C ASP A 58 3.05 21.43 6.92
N PHE A 59 3.33 20.16 7.23
CA PHE A 59 2.82 19.51 8.45
C PHE A 59 3.40 20.08 9.75
N VAL A 60 4.68 20.43 9.81
CA VAL A 60 5.25 21.16 10.96
C VAL A 60 4.51 22.47 11.17
N SER A 61 4.31 23.24 10.10
CA SER A 61 3.60 24.52 10.18
C SER A 61 2.16 24.34 10.69
N ILE A 62 1.51 23.22 10.32
CA ILE A 62 0.21 22.84 10.87
C ILE A 62 0.31 22.63 12.37
N VAL A 63 1.25 21.82 12.84
CA VAL A 63 1.38 21.53 14.28
C VAL A 63 1.73 22.78 15.08
N GLU A 64 2.64 23.63 14.61
CA GLU A 64 3.06 24.83 15.34
C GLU A 64 1.95 25.89 15.46
N ARG A 65 1.19 26.07 14.37
CA ARG A 65 0.30 27.23 14.20
C ARG A 65 -1.16 26.84 14.06
N LEU A 66 -1.55 25.64 14.53
CA LEU A 66 -2.94 25.22 14.55
C LEU A 66 -3.71 26.10 15.52
N HIS A 67 -4.34 27.16 15.01
CA HIS A 67 -5.32 27.94 15.76
C HIS A 67 -6.70 27.62 15.20
N VAL A 68 -7.52 26.98 16.04
CA VAL A 68 -8.95 26.82 15.77
C VAL A 68 -9.63 28.08 16.29
N LEU A 69 -10.11 28.93 15.38
CA LEU A 69 -10.88 30.10 15.76
C LEU A 69 -12.23 29.70 16.39
N PRO A 70 -12.85 30.57 17.21
CA PRO A 70 -14.17 30.28 17.81
C PRO A 70 -15.28 29.92 16.80
N ASN A 71 -15.14 30.35 15.54
CA ASN A 71 -16.05 30.03 14.44
C ASN A 71 -15.70 28.72 13.70
N GLY A 72 -14.81 27.90 14.25
CA GLY A 72 -14.38 26.62 13.69
C GLY A 72 -13.42 26.72 12.50
N ARG A 73 -13.00 27.93 12.09
CA ARG A 73 -12.01 28.08 11.02
C ARG A 73 -10.62 27.73 11.53
N VAL A 74 -9.92 26.90 10.76
CA VAL A 74 -8.51 26.59 10.99
C VAL A 74 -7.67 27.53 10.14
N LEU A 75 -6.92 28.42 10.78
CA LEU A 75 -5.98 29.31 10.11
C LEU A 75 -4.54 28.84 10.35
N LEU A 76 -3.73 28.82 9.29
CA LEU A 76 -2.28 28.76 9.40
C LEU A 76 -1.71 30.13 9.04
N ASN A 77 -1.19 30.87 10.02
CA ASN A 77 -0.59 32.19 9.79
C ASN A 77 -1.52 33.18 9.07
N GLY A 78 -2.80 33.18 9.43
CA GLY A 78 -3.80 34.01 8.73
C GLY A 78 -4.13 33.57 7.29
N ARG A 79 -3.55 32.47 6.80
CA ARG A 79 -3.86 31.87 5.50
C ARG A 79 -4.72 30.62 5.69
N LYS A 80 -5.63 30.41 4.73
CA LYS A 80 -6.42 29.19 4.67
C LYS A 80 -5.56 28.02 4.18
N LEU A 81 -5.79 26.84 4.76
CA LEU A 81 -5.14 25.59 4.37
C LEU A 81 -5.40 25.26 2.89
N LYS A 82 -4.39 24.69 2.23
CA LYS A 82 -4.62 23.98 0.96
C LYS A 82 -5.48 22.76 1.26
N LEU A 83 -6.49 22.48 0.45
CA LEU A 83 -7.31 21.27 0.64
C LEU A 83 -6.45 19.95 0.69
N HIS A 84 -5.27 19.87 0.07
CA HIS A 84 -4.36 18.70 0.11
C HIS A 84 -3.85 18.50 1.53
N GLN A 85 -3.44 19.59 2.16
CA GLN A 85 -3.01 19.62 3.56
C GLN A 85 -4.18 19.26 4.46
N LEU A 86 -5.39 19.76 4.17
CA LEU A 86 -6.60 19.45 4.91
C LEU A 86 -6.97 17.96 4.86
N GLN A 87 -6.87 17.33 3.69
CA GLN A 87 -7.11 15.90 3.50
C GLN A 87 -6.07 15.00 4.17
N ARG A 88 -4.99 15.57 4.70
CA ARG A 88 -3.93 14.87 5.43
C ARG A 88 -3.66 15.51 6.80
N ILE A 89 -4.62 16.28 7.31
CA ILE A 89 -4.44 17.12 8.51
C ILE A 89 -4.49 16.31 9.81
N LEU A 90 -5.21 15.18 9.83
CA LEU A 90 -5.53 14.46 11.06
C LEU A 90 -4.27 14.07 11.87
N PRO A 91 -3.19 13.54 11.27
CA PRO A 91 -2.00 13.18 12.04
C PRO A 91 -1.34 14.40 12.70
N ALA A 92 -1.27 15.53 12.00
CA ALA A 92 -0.72 16.77 12.56
C ALA A 92 -1.59 17.30 13.71
N VAL A 93 -2.92 17.23 13.57
CA VAL A 93 -3.87 17.61 14.64
C VAL A 93 -3.68 16.74 15.88
N LEU A 94 -3.52 15.42 15.71
CA LEU A 94 -3.27 14.50 16.83
C LEU A 94 -1.95 14.83 17.53
N VAL A 95 -0.90 15.16 16.78
CA VAL A 95 0.40 15.57 17.37
C VAL A 95 0.29 16.90 18.10
N HIS A 96 -0.37 17.90 17.53
CA HIS A 96 -0.57 19.21 18.17
C HIS A 96 -1.25 19.08 19.53
N TYR A 97 -2.43 18.46 19.57
CA TYR A 97 -3.19 18.30 20.81
C TYR A 97 -2.53 17.30 21.76
N GLY A 98 -1.85 16.27 21.24
CA GLY A 98 -1.07 15.34 22.05
C GLY A 98 0.04 16.04 22.81
N LEU A 99 0.84 16.88 22.14
CA LEU A 99 1.88 17.67 22.80
C LEU A 99 1.30 18.62 23.84
N GLY A 100 0.21 19.32 23.52
CA GLY A 100 -0.48 20.20 24.47
C GLY A 100 -0.96 19.47 25.73
N LEU A 101 -1.55 18.27 25.58
CA LEU A 101 -2.04 17.46 26.69
C LEU A 101 -0.91 17.02 27.64
N PHE A 102 0.28 16.73 27.11
CA PHE A 102 1.45 16.33 27.91
C PHE A 102 2.36 17.50 28.30
N GLY A 103 1.94 18.75 28.08
CA GLY A 103 2.74 19.94 28.40
C GLY A 103 4.01 20.10 27.54
N GLY A 104 4.09 19.42 26.40
CA GLY A 104 5.21 19.50 25.47
C GLY A 104 5.18 20.80 24.67
N ALA A 105 6.29 21.55 24.68
CA ALA A 105 6.44 22.73 23.83
C ALA A 105 6.36 22.36 22.33
N LEU A 106 5.74 23.20 21.50
CA LEU A 106 5.63 23.01 20.04
C LEU A 106 6.94 23.34 19.31
N THR A 107 8.05 22.78 19.78
CA THR A 107 9.35 22.86 19.09
C THR A 107 9.43 21.80 18.01
N LEU A 108 10.20 22.05 16.94
CA LEU A 108 10.39 21.07 15.87
C LEU A 108 10.81 19.68 16.39
N ARG A 109 11.73 19.62 17.36
CA ARG A 109 12.18 18.36 17.96
C ARG A 109 11.03 17.60 18.62
N ASN A 110 10.18 18.30 19.37
CA ASN A 110 9.01 17.68 20.02
C ASN A 110 7.94 17.28 19.00
N ILE A 111 7.77 18.04 17.91
CA ILE A 111 6.87 17.69 16.81
C ILE A 111 7.34 16.40 16.14
N GLU A 112 8.63 16.28 15.82
CA GLU A 112 9.22 15.05 15.28
C GLU A 112 9.00 13.85 16.20
N TRP A 113 9.25 14.01 17.50
CA TRP A 113 8.98 12.97 18.50
C TRP A 113 7.50 12.62 18.61
N GLY A 114 6.61 13.61 18.55
CA GLY A 114 5.17 13.40 18.56
C GLY A 114 4.70 12.57 17.36
N PHE A 115 5.20 12.86 16.17
CA PHE A 115 4.94 12.04 14.98
C PHE A 115 5.52 10.63 15.11
N GLN A 116 6.75 10.46 15.59
CA GLN A 116 7.34 9.13 15.81
C GLN A 116 6.53 8.31 16.81
N ALA A 117 6.14 8.90 17.95
CA ALA A 117 5.33 8.25 18.97
C ALA A 117 3.96 7.83 18.40
N LEU A 118 3.31 8.71 17.63
CA LEU A 118 2.05 8.38 16.93
C LEU A 118 2.25 7.19 15.99
N GLN A 119 3.31 7.18 15.17
CA GLN A 119 3.58 6.09 14.24
C GLN A 119 3.86 4.76 14.93
N ILE A 120 4.67 4.75 16.00
CA ILE A 120 4.94 3.56 16.82
C ILE A 120 3.63 2.99 17.37
N GLY A 121 2.78 3.85 17.95
CA GLY A 121 1.48 3.46 18.47
C GLY A 121 0.57 2.85 17.40
N LEU A 122 0.43 3.53 16.26
CA LEU A 122 -0.42 3.07 15.16
C LEU A 122 0.09 1.75 14.53
N LEU A 123 1.40 1.57 14.37
CA LEU A 123 1.98 0.31 13.87
C LEU A 123 1.78 -0.84 14.85
N THR A 124 1.97 -0.60 16.15
CA THR A 124 1.76 -1.62 17.20
C THR A 124 0.28 -2.05 17.23
N LEU A 125 -0.64 -1.08 17.13
CA LEU A 125 -2.07 -1.36 17.03
C LEU A 125 -2.41 -2.11 15.73
N ALA A 126 -1.81 -1.74 14.59
CA ALA A 126 -1.99 -2.47 13.33
C ALA A 126 -1.52 -3.94 13.45
N GLY A 127 -0.38 -4.20 14.10
CA GLY A 127 0.10 -5.55 14.40
C GLY A 127 -0.86 -6.33 15.31
N SER A 128 -1.47 -5.66 16.28
CA SER A 128 -2.48 -6.25 17.17
C SER A 128 -3.77 -6.62 16.42
N ILE A 129 -4.25 -5.72 15.55
CA ILE A 129 -5.43 -5.96 14.70
C ILE A 129 -5.15 -7.10 13.72
N TRP A 130 -3.97 -7.13 13.10
CA TRP A 130 -3.52 -8.23 12.24
C TRP A 130 -3.67 -9.59 12.95
N CYS A 131 -3.09 -9.72 14.15
CA CYS A 131 -3.15 -10.95 14.91
C CYS A 131 -4.60 -11.31 15.31
N SER A 132 -5.38 -10.33 15.77
CA SER A 132 -6.80 -10.52 16.10
C SER A 132 -7.59 -11.04 14.90
N GLN A 133 -7.33 -10.48 13.72
CA GLN A 133 -7.95 -10.89 12.47
C GLN A 133 -7.56 -12.31 12.08
N CYS A 134 -6.28 -12.65 12.14
CA CYS A 134 -5.78 -14.01 11.86
C CYS A 134 -6.44 -15.05 12.76
N LEU A 135 -6.53 -14.79 14.07
CA LEU A 135 -7.19 -15.69 15.03
C LEU A 135 -8.68 -15.88 14.70
N ARG A 136 -9.41 -14.80 14.40
CA ARG A 136 -10.84 -14.87 14.03
C ARG A 136 -11.09 -15.57 12.71
N LEU A 137 -10.15 -15.45 11.78
CA LEU A 137 -10.19 -16.14 10.49
C LEU A 137 -9.55 -17.53 10.53
N LYS A 138 -9.18 -18.02 11.72
CA LYS A 138 -8.54 -19.33 11.94
C LYS A 138 -7.34 -19.55 11.02
N ILE A 139 -6.53 -18.51 10.78
CA ILE A 139 -5.26 -18.62 10.06
C ILE A 139 -4.26 -19.28 11.02
N SER A 140 -3.53 -20.30 10.55
CA SER A 140 -2.50 -20.94 11.38
C SER A 140 -1.39 -19.95 11.76
N TRP A 141 -0.57 -20.34 12.74
CA TRP A 141 0.59 -19.57 13.15
C TRP A 141 1.54 -19.29 11.97
N ARG A 142 1.65 -20.20 10.98
CA ARG A 142 2.52 -20.04 9.81
C ARG A 142 2.01 -18.95 8.89
N GLY A 143 0.72 -19.00 8.53
CA GLY A 143 0.10 -17.94 7.72
C GLY A 143 0.13 -16.59 8.43
N MET A 144 -0.04 -16.58 9.76
CA MET A 144 0.07 -15.36 10.58
C MET A 144 1.47 -14.75 10.52
N VAL A 145 2.53 -15.56 10.67
CA VAL A 145 3.93 -15.11 10.58
C VAL A 145 4.28 -14.65 9.17
N ILE A 146 3.89 -15.42 8.14
CA ILE A 146 4.19 -15.08 6.74
C ILE A 146 3.53 -13.76 6.36
N GLY A 147 2.25 -13.58 6.70
CA GLY A 147 1.57 -12.31 6.45
C GLY A 147 2.14 -11.17 7.29
N ALA A 148 2.60 -11.41 8.52
CA ALA A 148 3.27 -10.40 9.33
C ALA A 148 4.61 -9.95 8.73
N ILE A 149 5.46 -10.90 8.29
CA ILE A 149 6.71 -10.58 7.58
C ILE A 149 6.38 -9.77 6.33
N ALA A 150 5.50 -10.29 5.48
CA ALA A 150 5.10 -9.62 4.24
C ALA A 150 4.56 -8.20 4.48
N LEU A 151 3.82 -7.97 5.57
CA LEU A 151 3.24 -6.69 5.90
C LEU A 151 4.22 -5.70 6.53
N PHE A 152 5.08 -6.14 7.45
CA PHE A 152 5.83 -5.24 8.35
C PHE A 152 7.33 -5.13 8.05
N SER A 153 7.91 -5.98 7.19
CA SER A 153 9.36 -6.01 6.96
C SER A 153 9.85 -5.22 5.72
N GLY A 154 8.95 -4.56 4.99
CA GLY A 154 9.31 -3.78 3.80
C GLY A 154 10.08 -2.50 4.16
N TYR A 155 10.92 -2.00 3.23
CA TYR A 155 11.70 -0.77 3.37
C TYR A 155 10.88 0.41 3.91
N ALA A 156 9.63 0.52 3.45
CA ALA A 156 8.67 1.52 3.92
C ALA A 156 8.64 1.62 5.45
N LEU A 157 8.43 0.47 6.11
CA LEU A 157 8.15 0.39 7.55
C LEU A 157 9.38 0.17 8.41
N THR A 158 10.47 -0.32 7.82
CA THR A 158 11.72 -0.57 8.55
C THR A 158 12.68 0.60 8.49
N LYS A 159 12.56 1.49 7.50
CA LYS A 159 13.52 2.60 7.32
C LYS A 159 12.89 3.91 6.85
N PHE A 160 12.09 3.90 5.78
CA PHE A 160 11.62 5.11 5.11
C PHE A 160 10.88 6.07 6.05
N PHE A 161 9.89 5.59 6.80
CA PHE A 161 9.11 6.46 7.68
C PHE A 161 9.84 6.89 8.95
N TRP A 162 10.92 6.21 9.34
CA TRP A 162 11.74 6.63 10.48
C TRP A 162 12.77 7.68 10.09
N TYR A 163 13.25 7.60 8.85
CA TYR A 163 14.09 8.61 8.22
C TYR A 163 13.33 9.93 8.01
N TYR A 164 12.06 9.83 7.58
CA TYR A 164 11.20 10.99 7.35
C TYR A 164 9.90 10.93 8.18
N PRO A 165 9.97 11.16 9.50
CA PRO A 165 8.89 10.86 10.45
C PRO A 165 7.70 11.81 10.40
N ILE A 166 7.83 12.99 9.80
CA ILE A 166 6.73 13.99 9.77
C ILE A 166 5.70 13.66 8.66
N LEU A 167 5.91 12.56 7.94
CA LEU A 167 4.98 12.10 6.92
C LEU A 167 3.72 11.43 7.52
N THR A 168 2.68 11.33 6.69
CA THR A 168 1.32 10.92 7.09
C THR A 168 0.90 9.56 6.54
N ASP A 169 1.85 8.66 6.26
CA ASP A 169 1.62 7.40 5.54
C ASP A 169 1.29 6.20 6.43
N ILE A 170 1.75 6.18 7.69
CA ILE A 170 1.39 5.13 8.67
C ILE A 170 -0.10 5.15 9.07
N PRO A 171 -0.73 6.31 9.33
CA PRO A 171 -2.16 6.35 9.63
C PRO A 171 -3.05 5.69 8.54
N PRO A 172 -2.80 5.89 7.23
CA PRO A 172 -3.52 5.17 6.18
C PRO A 172 -3.37 3.65 6.22
N LEU A 173 -2.18 3.13 6.52
CA LEU A 173 -1.97 1.70 6.72
C LEU A 173 -2.81 1.17 7.89
N PHE A 174 -2.77 1.87 9.03
CA PHE A 174 -3.54 1.51 10.21
C PHE A 174 -5.05 1.55 9.92
N LEU A 175 -5.55 2.62 9.30
CA LEU A 175 -6.98 2.75 8.96
C LEU A 175 -7.41 1.73 7.90
N GLY A 176 -6.54 1.41 6.93
CA GLY A 176 -6.77 0.33 5.97
C GLY A 176 -6.90 -1.04 6.68
N MET A 177 -6.08 -1.29 7.70
CA MET A 177 -6.18 -2.48 8.55
C MET A 177 -7.48 -2.50 9.38
N VAL A 178 -7.87 -1.39 10.00
CA VAL A 178 -9.15 -1.25 10.73
C VAL A 178 -10.34 -1.48 9.79
N MET A 179 -10.28 -0.92 8.59
CA MET A 179 -11.32 -1.05 7.58
C MET A 179 -11.45 -2.50 7.09
N LEU A 180 -10.33 -3.15 6.82
CA LEU A 180 -10.28 -4.57 6.47
C LEU A 180 -10.83 -5.43 7.63
N TYR A 181 -10.43 -5.16 8.87
CA TYR A 181 -10.95 -5.85 10.05
C TYR A 181 -12.47 -5.71 10.16
N GLY A 182 -12.98 -4.49 10.03
CA GLY A 182 -14.41 -4.18 10.00
C GLY A 182 -15.15 -4.93 8.90
N TYR A 183 -14.60 -4.95 7.68
CA TYR A 183 -15.17 -5.66 6.54
C TYR A 183 -15.22 -7.17 6.80
N MET A 184 -14.13 -7.75 7.29
CA MET A 184 -14.01 -9.18 7.53
C MET A 184 -14.94 -9.67 8.65
N LEU A 185 -15.25 -8.83 9.63
CA LEU A 185 -16.16 -9.16 10.73
C LEU A 185 -17.60 -8.68 10.52
N ASP A 186 -17.92 -8.14 9.35
CA ASP A 186 -19.21 -7.48 9.06
C ASP A 186 -19.58 -6.42 10.13
N LYS A 187 -18.57 -5.65 10.56
CA LYS A 187 -18.70 -4.55 11.52
C LYS A 187 -18.59 -3.20 10.81
N ARG A 188 -19.69 -2.81 10.18
CA ARG A 188 -19.83 -1.58 9.38
C ARG A 188 -19.40 -0.30 10.10
N PRO A 189 -19.62 -0.11 11.42
CA PRO A 189 -19.12 1.08 12.12
C PRO A 189 -17.61 1.25 12.03
N PHE A 190 -16.82 0.17 12.03
CA PHE A 190 -15.36 0.26 11.87
C PHE A 190 -14.99 0.69 10.44
N VAL A 191 -15.68 0.17 9.42
CA VAL A 191 -15.47 0.56 8.01
C VAL A 191 -15.82 2.03 7.82
N PHE A 192 -16.98 2.46 8.33
CA PHE A 192 -17.44 3.85 8.22
C PHE A 192 -16.53 4.82 9.00
N GLY A 193 -16.17 4.49 10.24
CA GLY A 193 -15.24 5.29 11.04
C GLY A 193 -13.88 5.44 10.36
N ALA A 194 -13.32 4.33 9.84
CA ALA A 194 -12.06 4.37 9.10
C ALA A 194 -12.15 5.16 7.80
N MET A 195 -13.31 5.12 7.11
CA MET A 195 -13.56 5.91 5.90
C MET A 195 -13.57 7.42 6.22
N VAL A 196 -14.30 7.83 7.26
CA VAL A 196 -14.41 9.25 7.66
C VAL A 196 -13.07 9.78 8.14
N LEU A 197 -12.43 9.09 9.10
CA LEU A 197 -11.08 9.48 9.58
C LEU A 197 -10.06 9.42 8.44
N GLY A 198 -10.17 8.42 7.57
CA GLY A 198 -9.31 8.23 6.41
C GLY A 198 -9.35 9.38 5.43
N SER A 199 -10.51 10.03 5.25
CA SER A 199 -10.64 11.20 4.39
C SER A 199 -9.78 12.42 4.82
N PHE A 200 -9.27 12.40 6.06
CA PHE A 200 -8.36 13.41 6.62
C PHE A 200 -6.92 12.88 6.85
N THR A 201 -6.62 11.65 6.42
CA THR A 201 -5.25 11.10 6.38
C THR A 201 -4.77 10.82 4.97
N TRP A 202 -5.64 10.23 4.13
CA TRP A 202 -5.39 9.91 2.73
C TRP A 202 -6.70 9.79 1.93
N PRO A 203 -6.84 10.51 0.80
CA PRO A 203 -8.07 10.49 0.00
C PRO A 203 -8.55 9.10 -0.47
N THR A 204 -7.64 8.15 -0.69
CA THR A 204 -7.97 6.79 -1.18
C THR A 204 -8.82 5.99 -0.20
N LEU A 205 -8.69 6.24 1.11
CA LEU A 205 -9.48 5.56 2.13
C LEU A 205 -10.97 5.88 2.06
N LEU A 206 -11.34 7.09 1.62
CA LEU A 206 -12.73 7.45 1.39
C LEU A 206 -13.36 6.48 0.39
N TYR A 207 -12.73 6.32 -0.77
CA TYR A 207 -13.22 5.45 -1.83
C TYR A 207 -13.17 3.96 -1.45
N GLN A 208 -12.13 3.52 -0.74
CA GLN A 208 -12.03 2.14 -0.25
C GLN A 208 -13.19 1.79 0.70
N GLY A 209 -13.50 2.71 1.62
CA GLY A 209 -14.62 2.58 2.56
C GLY A 209 -15.98 2.57 1.86
N ILE A 210 -16.16 3.44 0.86
CA ILE A 210 -17.37 3.45 0.03
C ILE A 210 -17.61 2.08 -0.62
N ILE A 211 -16.58 1.51 -1.25
CA ILE A 211 -16.69 0.19 -1.90
C ILE A 211 -17.10 -0.89 -0.89
N PHE A 212 -16.46 -0.93 0.29
CA PHE A 212 -16.79 -1.94 1.31
C PHE A 212 -18.17 -1.75 1.97
N LEU A 213 -18.65 -0.51 2.10
CA LEU A 213 -19.99 -0.23 2.62
C LEU A 213 -21.07 -0.53 1.58
N ILE A 214 -20.86 -0.19 0.31
CA ILE A 214 -21.83 -0.49 -0.76
C ILE A 214 -21.91 -2.00 -1.01
N PHE A 215 -20.77 -2.70 -0.97
CA PHE A 215 -20.68 -4.14 -1.22
C PHE A 215 -20.13 -4.88 0.00
N PRO A 216 -20.93 -5.00 1.09
CA PRO A 216 -20.48 -5.65 2.32
C PRO A 216 -20.18 -7.14 2.08
N ARG A 217 -19.42 -7.73 3.02
CA ARG A 217 -19.15 -9.16 3.01
C ARG A 217 -20.46 -9.92 3.26
N ASP A 218 -20.75 -10.91 2.41
CA ASP A 218 -21.84 -11.87 2.64
C ASP A 218 -21.23 -13.25 2.92
N PRO A 219 -21.17 -13.69 4.19
CA PRO A 219 -20.62 -15.00 4.55
C PRO A 219 -21.43 -16.17 4.02
N LYS A 220 -22.73 -15.97 3.73
CA LYS A 220 -23.64 -17.03 3.26
C LYS A 220 -23.57 -17.20 1.75
N ARG A 221 -23.31 -16.09 1.04
CA ARG A 221 -23.03 -16.09 -0.40
C ARG A 221 -21.53 -16.16 -0.63
N THR A 222 -20.88 -17.14 -0.02
CA THR A 222 -19.56 -17.55 -0.50
C THR A 222 -19.71 -17.77 -1.99
N PHE A 223 -18.98 -17.00 -2.78
CA PHE A 223 -18.96 -17.21 -4.22
C PHE A 223 -18.49 -18.64 -4.42
N LEU A 224 -19.45 -19.54 -4.67
CA LEU A 224 -19.14 -20.88 -5.14
C LEU A 224 -18.16 -20.69 -6.29
N ILE A 225 -17.15 -21.53 -6.33
CA ILE A 225 -16.12 -21.53 -7.36
C ILE A 225 -16.84 -21.81 -8.68
N HIS A 226 -17.40 -20.76 -9.27
CA HIS A 226 -18.12 -20.81 -10.53
C HIS A 226 -17.10 -21.02 -11.63
N SER A 227 -17.60 -21.57 -12.74
CA SER A 227 -16.79 -21.84 -13.92
C SER A 227 -16.01 -20.59 -14.35
N PRO A 228 -14.73 -20.76 -14.76
CA PRO A 228 -13.95 -19.66 -15.33
C PRO A 228 -14.69 -19.05 -16.51
N LEU A 229 -14.37 -17.79 -16.83
CA LEU A 229 -14.90 -17.15 -18.03
C LEU A 229 -14.50 -17.93 -19.28
N ARG A 230 -15.38 -17.88 -20.30
CA ARG A 230 -15.04 -18.38 -21.63
C ARG A 230 -13.87 -17.56 -22.21
N PRO A 231 -12.95 -18.15 -22.98
CA PRO A 231 -11.80 -17.44 -23.55
C PRO A 231 -12.17 -16.17 -24.34
N ARG A 232 -13.26 -16.20 -25.11
CA ARG A 232 -13.78 -15.02 -25.83
C ARG A 232 -14.14 -13.87 -24.88
N THR A 233 -14.77 -14.18 -23.75
CA THR A 233 -15.13 -13.16 -22.75
C THR A 233 -13.90 -12.61 -22.04
N GLN A 234 -12.89 -13.45 -21.78
CA GLN A 234 -11.60 -12.99 -21.24
C GLN A 234 -10.89 -12.02 -22.20
N LEU A 235 -10.90 -12.33 -23.51
CA LEU A 235 -10.35 -11.44 -24.53
C LEU A 235 -11.09 -10.10 -24.59
N LEU A 236 -12.44 -10.12 -24.61
CA LEU A 236 -13.24 -8.90 -24.58
C LEU A 236 -12.98 -8.05 -23.33
N LEU A 237 -12.84 -8.71 -22.17
CA LEU A 237 -12.49 -8.05 -20.92
C LEU A 237 -11.08 -7.43 -21.00
N ALA A 238 -10.10 -8.15 -21.57
CA ALA A 238 -8.76 -7.63 -21.77
C ALA A 238 -8.78 -6.37 -22.65
N LEU A 239 -9.47 -6.42 -23.79
CA LEU A 239 -9.62 -5.28 -24.70
C LEU A 239 -10.33 -4.10 -24.01
N ALA A 240 -11.42 -4.37 -23.27
CA ALA A 240 -12.14 -3.35 -22.52
C ALA A 240 -11.30 -2.72 -21.41
N ALA A 241 -10.39 -3.48 -20.79
CA ALA A 241 -9.45 -2.96 -19.80
C ALA A 241 -8.33 -2.12 -20.44
N LEU A 242 -7.86 -2.50 -21.63
CA LEU A 242 -6.77 -1.82 -22.34
C LEU A 242 -7.16 -0.44 -22.86
N VAL A 243 -8.36 -0.31 -23.45
CA VAL A 243 -8.78 0.91 -24.16
C VAL A 243 -8.69 2.18 -23.28
N PRO A 244 -9.24 2.22 -22.06
CA PRO A 244 -9.20 3.43 -21.23
C PRO A 244 -7.77 3.85 -20.85
N ILE A 245 -6.91 2.89 -20.51
CA ILE A 245 -5.52 3.18 -20.14
C ILE A 245 -4.73 3.65 -21.35
N PHE A 246 -4.90 2.99 -22.50
CA PHE A 246 -4.25 3.42 -23.73
C PHE A 246 -4.65 4.84 -24.15
N LEU A 247 -5.95 5.15 -24.15
CA LEU A 247 -6.45 6.48 -24.46
C LEU A 247 -5.96 7.53 -23.45
N ALA A 248 -5.92 7.19 -22.16
CA ALA A 248 -5.41 8.08 -21.14
C ALA A 248 -3.91 8.37 -21.32
N LEU A 249 -3.11 7.36 -21.69
CA LEU A 249 -1.69 7.53 -21.99
C LEU A 249 -1.47 8.36 -23.27
N GLN A 250 -2.25 8.12 -24.32
CA GLN A 250 -2.19 8.91 -25.56
C GLN A 250 -2.53 10.38 -25.31
N TRP A 251 -3.68 10.64 -24.65
CA TRP A 251 -4.08 11.99 -24.27
C TRP A 251 -2.99 12.67 -23.43
N LEU A 252 -2.43 11.94 -22.46
CA LEU A 252 -1.38 12.45 -21.60
C LEU A 252 -0.14 12.85 -22.41
N LEU A 253 0.37 11.96 -23.26
CA LEU A 253 1.58 12.20 -24.07
C LEU A 253 1.43 13.42 -25.00
N MET A 254 0.22 13.65 -25.53
CA MET A 254 -0.07 14.84 -26.35
C MET A 254 -0.18 16.13 -25.54
N ASN A 255 -0.38 16.05 -24.22
CA ASN A 255 -0.66 17.20 -23.35
C ASN A 255 0.35 17.36 -22.20
N ILE A 256 1.51 16.69 -22.25
CA ILE A 256 2.57 16.90 -21.25
C ILE A 256 3.13 18.31 -21.43
N PRO A 257 3.02 19.19 -20.41
CA PRO A 257 3.63 20.51 -20.49
C PRO A 257 5.15 20.40 -20.71
N SER A 258 5.73 21.28 -21.53
CA SER A 258 7.19 21.27 -21.77
C SER A 258 8.02 21.53 -20.50
N ASN A 259 7.42 22.15 -19.49
CA ASN A 259 8.02 22.38 -18.17
C ASN A 259 7.70 21.28 -17.15
N TYR A 260 7.14 20.15 -17.58
CA TYR A 260 6.85 19.06 -16.69
C TYR A 260 8.14 18.39 -16.22
N ARG A 261 8.24 18.11 -14.92
CA ARG A 261 9.50 17.59 -14.34
C ARG A 261 9.81 16.15 -14.73
N PHE A 262 8.81 15.39 -15.18
CA PHE A 262 8.93 13.95 -15.44
C PHE A 262 8.68 13.65 -16.91
N HIS A 263 9.74 13.33 -17.64
CA HIS A 263 9.64 12.87 -19.01
C HIS A 263 9.98 11.40 -19.09
N PRO A 264 9.12 10.57 -19.72
CA PRO A 264 9.46 9.19 -20.01
C PRO A 264 10.75 9.07 -20.80
N PHE A 265 11.54 8.04 -20.53
CA PHE A 265 12.78 7.81 -21.27
C PHE A 265 12.45 7.33 -22.69
N ALA A 266 12.56 8.25 -23.66
CA ALA A 266 12.08 8.07 -25.02
C ALA A 266 12.50 6.74 -25.68
N PRO A 267 13.78 6.27 -25.58
CA PRO A 267 14.19 5.00 -26.18
C PRO A 267 13.45 3.77 -25.64
N LEU A 268 12.94 3.83 -24.40
CA LEU A 268 12.24 2.73 -23.74
C LEU A 268 10.72 2.93 -23.63
N LEU A 269 10.18 4.02 -24.19
CA LEU A 269 8.77 4.36 -24.06
C LEU A 269 7.83 3.27 -24.63
N PRO A 270 8.06 2.69 -25.84
CA PRO A 270 7.19 1.63 -26.36
C PRO A 270 7.13 0.41 -25.42
N TYR A 271 8.27 -0.03 -24.90
CA TYR A 271 8.34 -1.13 -23.94
C TYR A 271 7.64 -0.80 -22.62
N SER A 272 7.75 0.46 -22.16
CA SER A 272 7.08 0.91 -20.94
C SER A 272 5.57 0.90 -21.06
N ILE A 273 5.04 1.32 -22.21
CA ILE A 273 3.62 1.23 -22.54
C ILE A 273 3.19 -0.24 -22.59
N LEU A 274 3.93 -1.11 -23.30
CA LEU A 274 3.60 -2.54 -23.42
C LEU A 274 3.58 -3.26 -22.06
N VAL A 275 4.58 -3.02 -21.22
CA VAL A 275 4.64 -3.61 -19.87
C VAL A 275 3.49 -3.11 -18.99
N THR A 276 3.18 -1.81 -19.02
CA THR A 276 2.06 -1.22 -18.25
C THR A 276 0.71 -1.79 -18.69
N LEU A 277 0.48 -1.86 -20.01
CA LEU A 277 -0.74 -2.43 -20.58
C LEU A 277 -0.87 -3.93 -20.28
N GLY A 278 0.24 -4.68 -20.40
CA GLY A 278 0.29 -6.11 -20.08
C GLY A 278 0.00 -6.40 -18.60
N PHE A 279 0.60 -5.62 -17.69
CA PHE A 279 0.32 -5.70 -16.26
C PHE A 279 -1.15 -5.43 -15.95
N TRP A 280 -1.70 -4.33 -16.49
CA TRP A 280 -3.09 -3.94 -16.26
C TRP A 280 -4.06 -4.98 -16.81
N ALA A 281 -3.93 -5.36 -18.08
CA ALA A 281 -4.82 -6.31 -18.72
C ALA A 281 -4.72 -7.70 -18.09
N GLY A 282 -3.50 -8.21 -17.89
CA GLY A 282 -3.29 -9.52 -17.26
C GLY A 282 -3.86 -9.56 -15.83
N GLY A 283 -3.61 -8.49 -15.06
CA GLY A 283 -4.12 -8.38 -13.71
C GLY A 283 -5.65 -8.36 -13.65
N VAL A 284 -6.31 -7.54 -14.49
CA VAL A 284 -7.78 -7.41 -14.56
C VAL A 284 -8.43 -8.70 -15.05
N VAL A 285 -7.91 -9.31 -16.12
CA VAL A 285 -8.43 -10.57 -16.67
C VAL A 285 -8.41 -11.67 -15.63
N ILE A 286 -7.29 -11.82 -14.90
CA ILE A 286 -7.15 -12.83 -13.85
C ILE A 286 -8.08 -12.53 -12.66
N LEU A 287 -8.20 -11.26 -12.25
CA LEU A 287 -9.06 -10.82 -11.15
C LEU A 287 -10.54 -11.07 -11.42
N PHE A 288 -10.99 -10.80 -12.65
CA PHE A 288 -12.39 -10.97 -13.07
C PHE A 288 -12.66 -12.30 -13.77
N ASN A 289 -11.76 -13.28 -13.72
CA ASN A 289 -11.97 -14.61 -14.31
C ASN A 289 -12.99 -15.47 -13.52
N ASN A 290 -14.23 -14.99 -13.41
CA ASN A 290 -15.36 -15.67 -12.80
C ASN A 290 -16.66 -15.13 -13.40
N ALA A 291 -17.47 -16.02 -13.99
CA ALA A 291 -18.71 -15.64 -14.68
C ALA A 291 -19.76 -14.97 -13.78
N SER A 292 -19.76 -15.24 -12.46
CA SER A 292 -20.71 -14.62 -11.53
C SER A 292 -20.51 -13.12 -11.34
N LEU A 293 -19.30 -12.61 -11.65
CA LEU A 293 -19.02 -11.18 -11.59
C LEU A 293 -19.66 -10.40 -12.74
N PHE A 294 -20.24 -11.07 -13.75
CA PHE A 294 -20.90 -10.43 -14.89
C PHE A 294 -22.42 -10.52 -14.84
N ARG A 295 -22.99 -11.11 -13.78
CA ARG A 295 -24.43 -11.19 -13.59
C ARG A 295 -24.91 -9.92 -12.89
N ILE A 296 -25.57 -9.01 -13.61
CA ILE A 296 -26.01 -7.70 -13.04
C ILE A 296 -26.99 -7.85 -11.87
N ARG A 297 -27.93 -8.81 -11.95
CA ARG A 297 -28.89 -9.12 -10.87
C ARG A 297 -28.19 -9.39 -9.55
N ASP A 298 -27.10 -10.12 -9.66
CA ASP A 298 -26.23 -10.60 -8.61
C ASP A 298 -25.54 -9.41 -7.90
N TRP A 299 -25.11 -8.39 -8.65
CA TRP A 299 -24.61 -7.12 -8.10
C TRP A 299 -25.69 -6.34 -7.36
N LEU A 300 -26.85 -6.13 -7.98
CA LEU A 300 -27.96 -5.40 -7.37
C LEU A 300 -28.43 -6.03 -6.06
N GLN A 301 -28.40 -7.36 -5.97
CA GLN A 301 -28.74 -8.11 -4.76
C GLN A 301 -27.65 -8.12 -3.68
N ALA A 302 -26.41 -7.78 -4.03
CA ALA A 302 -25.32 -7.64 -3.06
C ALA A 302 -25.13 -6.21 -2.59
N THR A 303 -25.70 -5.23 -3.30
CA THR A 303 -25.65 -3.82 -2.93
C THR A 303 -26.42 -3.56 -1.64
N TRP A 304 -25.74 -2.99 -0.65
CA TRP A 304 -26.38 -2.43 0.53
C TRP A 304 -26.77 -0.96 0.27
N TRP A 305 -27.98 -0.75 -0.28
CA TRP A 305 -28.46 0.57 -0.69
C TRP A 305 -28.48 1.62 0.43
N ARG A 306 -28.76 1.21 1.68
CA ARG A 306 -28.65 2.12 2.84
C ARG A 306 -27.20 2.56 3.07
N GLY A 307 -26.24 1.67 2.83
CA GLY A 307 -24.82 1.98 2.84
C GLY A 307 -24.44 2.96 1.73
N ALA A 308 -24.96 2.75 0.52
CA ALA A 308 -24.75 3.68 -0.60
C ALA A 308 -25.26 5.09 -0.30
N ALA A 309 -26.48 5.21 0.25
CA ALA A 309 -27.03 6.49 0.68
C ALA A 309 -26.19 7.14 1.79
N LEU A 310 -25.78 6.35 2.79
CA LEU A 310 -24.90 6.83 3.87
C LEU A 310 -23.57 7.34 3.33
N CYS A 311 -22.95 6.62 2.40
CA CYS A 311 -21.72 7.02 1.72
C CYS A 311 -21.91 8.32 0.93
N LEU A 312 -23.02 8.47 0.20
CA LEU A 312 -23.33 9.69 -0.53
C LEU A 312 -23.44 10.90 0.41
N VAL A 313 -24.19 10.76 1.51
CA VAL A 313 -24.31 11.81 2.53
C VAL A 313 -22.94 12.15 3.13
N ALA A 314 -22.14 11.14 3.49
CA ALA A 314 -20.81 11.36 4.03
C ALA A 314 -19.88 12.07 3.03
N VAL A 315 -19.88 11.68 1.76
CA VAL A 315 -19.08 12.35 0.72
C VAL A 315 -19.49 13.81 0.57
N ILE A 316 -20.79 14.10 0.53
CA ILE A 316 -21.29 15.48 0.43
C ILE A 316 -20.84 16.29 1.66
N LEU A 317 -21.09 15.79 2.87
CA LEU A 317 -20.72 16.47 4.11
C LEU A 317 -19.21 16.70 4.21
N LEU A 318 -18.41 15.68 3.94
CA LEU A 318 -16.96 15.78 3.93
C LEU A 318 -16.49 16.80 2.88
N SER A 319 -17.05 16.79 1.68
CA SER A 319 -16.71 17.76 0.63
C SER A 319 -17.07 19.18 1.05
N VAL A 320 -18.24 19.38 1.66
CA VAL A 320 -18.67 20.70 2.15
C VAL A 320 -17.75 21.18 3.26
N VAL A 321 -17.46 20.36 4.27
CA VAL A 321 -16.55 20.69 5.37
C VAL A 321 -15.16 21.02 4.82
N GLN A 322 -14.66 20.17 3.92
CA GLN A 322 -13.35 20.33 3.31
C GLN A 322 -13.24 21.63 2.51
N ASN A 323 -14.23 21.95 1.68
CA ASN A 323 -14.25 23.18 0.89
C ASN A 323 -14.51 24.43 1.74
N TYR A 324 -15.30 24.32 2.81
CA TYR A 324 -15.56 25.42 3.73
C TYR A 324 -14.30 25.83 4.50
N VAL A 325 -13.54 24.84 4.97
CA VAL A 325 -12.28 25.04 5.70
C VAL A 325 -11.13 25.43 4.75
N ALA A 326 -11.11 24.88 3.54
CA ALA A 326 -10.06 25.19 2.56
C ALA A 326 -10.15 26.62 1.99
N GLY A 327 -9.01 27.10 1.49
CA GLY A 327 -8.91 28.38 0.79
C GLY A 327 -9.60 28.41 -0.57
N PRO A 328 -10.16 29.56 -1.02
CA PRO A 328 -10.73 29.72 -2.36
C PRO A 328 -9.66 29.74 -3.48
N ARG A 329 -8.47 29.17 -3.24
CA ARG A 329 -7.42 29.18 -4.25
C ARG A 329 -7.80 28.27 -5.40
N LEU A 330 -7.54 28.76 -6.62
CA LEU A 330 -7.54 28.01 -7.88
C LEU A 330 -6.50 26.89 -7.79
N GLU A 331 -6.87 25.83 -7.10
CA GLU A 331 -6.06 24.64 -7.05
C GLU A 331 -6.26 23.89 -8.36
N PHE A 332 -5.21 23.93 -9.18
CA PHE A 332 -5.07 23.10 -10.37
C PHE A 332 -5.66 21.71 -10.09
N ASN A 333 -6.57 21.30 -10.97
CA ASN A 333 -7.41 20.10 -10.94
C ASN A 333 -6.65 18.90 -10.33
N ARG A 334 -6.85 18.63 -9.04
CA ARG A 334 -5.93 17.78 -8.25
C ARG A 334 -6.05 16.31 -8.56
N THR A 335 -7.26 15.86 -8.80
CA THR A 335 -7.54 14.55 -9.37
C THR A 335 -6.79 14.41 -10.69
N GLN A 336 -6.78 15.45 -11.54
CA GLN A 336 -5.99 15.45 -12.77
C GLN A 336 -4.49 15.38 -12.48
N ALA A 337 -3.97 16.08 -11.47
CA ALA A 337 -2.55 16.01 -11.10
C ALA A 337 -2.16 14.62 -10.57
N LEU A 338 -2.99 14.01 -9.71
CA LEU A 338 -2.80 12.65 -9.23
C LEU A 338 -2.83 11.64 -10.38
N TRP A 339 -3.84 11.69 -11.23
CA TRP A 339 -3.95 10.80 -12.40
C TRP A 339 -2.80 10.99 -13.36
N ARG A 340 -2.39 12.24 -13.62
CA ARG A 340 -1.23 12.56 -14.44
C ARG A 340 0.04 11.96 -13.84
N ASN A 341 0.24 12.07 -12.53
CA ASN A 341 1.39 11.45 -11.85
C ASN A 341 1.36 9.93 -11.97
N VAL A 342 0.21 9.28 -11.69
CA VAL A 342 0.04 7.83 -11.82
C VAL A 342 0.35 7.37 -13.24
N LEU A 343 -0.22 8.03 -14.25
CA LEU A 343 -0.06 7.64 -15.64
C LEU A 343 1.35 7.92 -16.18
N ILE A 344 1.93 9.11 -15.95
CA ILE A 344 3.31 9.41 -16.40
C ILE A 344 4.29 8.47 -15.72
N SER A 345 4.16 8.29 -14.40
CA SER A 345 5.08 7.45 -13.64
C SER A 345 5.04 5.98 -14.07
N SER A 346 3.89 5.49 -14.56
CA SER A 346 3.75 4.13 -15.09
C SER A 346 4.63 3.84 -16.31
N ILE A 347 4.93 4.87 -17.11
CA ILE A 347 5.65 4.73 -18.39
C ILE A 347 7.06 5.35 -18.37
N MET A 348 7.59 5.74 -17.21
CA MET A 348 8.91 6.40 -17.14
C MET A 348 10.03 5.50 -17.70
N VAL A 349 10.07 4.25 -17.24
CA VAL A 349 10.92 3.16 -17.74
C VAL A 349 10.16 1.83 -17.57
N PRO A 350 10.48 0.77 -18.35
CA PRO A 350 9.60 -0.39 -18.45
C PRO A 350 9.47 -1.16 -17.14
N GLY A 351 8.26 -1.16 -16.54
CA GLY A 351 8.03 -1.86 -15.28
C GLY A 351 8.55 -1.14 -14.04
N THR A 352 8.83 0.16 -14.11
CA THR A 352 9.29 0.95 -12.95
C THR A 352 8.38 0.80 -11.73
N PHE A 353 7.06 0.90 -11.93
CA PHE A 353 6.08 0.76 -10.84
C PHE A 353 6.21 -0.56 -10.09
N TYR A 354 6.49 -1.63 -10.83
CA TYR A 354 6.68 -2.96 -10.28
C TYR A 354 7.92 -3.05 -9.40
N VAL A 355 9.05 -2.57 -9.94
CA VAL A 355 10.33 -2.53 -9.24
C VAL A 355 10.21 -1.69 -7.97
N GLN A 356 9.62 -0.49 -8.08
CA GLN A 356 9.43 0.41 -6.95
C GLN A 356 8.51 -0.17 -5.87
N HIS A 357 7.45 -0.87 -6.24
CA HIS A 357 6.58 -1.53 -5.26
C HIS A 357 7.28 -2.70 -4.56
N ILE A 358 8.08 -3.51 -5.26
CA ILE A 358 8.87 -4.59 -4.64
C ILE A 358 9.88 -4.03 -3.64
N LEU A 359 10.59 -2.98 -4.02
CA LEU A 359 11.64 -2.41 -3.17
C LEU A 359 11.04 -1.68 -1.97
N PHE A 360 9.88 -1.06 -2.14
CA PHE A 360 9.21 -0.33 -1.07
C PHE A 360 8.48 -1.26 -0.09
N TYR A 361 7.71 -2.23 -0.59
CA TYR A 361 6.87 -3.12 0.22
C TYR A 361 7.49 -4.48 0.52
N GLY A 362 8.55 -4.87 -0.19
CA GLY A 362 9.26 -6.10 0.05
C GLY A 362 8.53 -7.36 -0.47
N PRO A 363 8.62 -8.49 0.25
CA PRO A 363 8.14 -9.78 -0.24
C PRO A 363 6.65 -9.86 -0.56
N ILE A 364 5.81 -9.01 0.04
CA ILE A 364 4.37 -9.05 -0.24
C ILE A 364 4.06 -8.82 -1.71
N MET A 365 4.79 -7.92 -2.38
CA MET A 365 4.60 -7.65 -3.81
C MET A 365 5.16 -8.79 -4.66
N LEU A 366 6.29 -9.38 -4.28
CA LEU A 366 6.81 -10.60 -4.94
C LEU A 366 5.78 -11.73 -4.92
N LEU A 367 5.20 -12.00 -3.74
CA LEU A 367 4.19 -13.04 -3.54
C LEU A 367 2.89 -12.71 -4.29
N ALA A 368 2.47 -11.44 -4.29
CA ALA A 368 1.32 -10.98 -5.05
C ALA A 368 1.45 -11.31 -6.54
N VAL A 369 2.66 -11.20 -7.09
CA VAL A 369 2.89 -11.36 -8.52
C VAL A 369 3.04 -12.82 -8.89
N ILE A 370 3.86 -13.57 -8.14
CA ILE A 370 4.05 -15.01 -8.38
C ILE A 370 2.70 -15.73 -8.29
N PHE A 371 1.86 -15.35 -7.31
CA PHE A 371 0.63 -16.05 -7.01
C PHE A 371 -0.63 -15.21 -7.28
N TRP A 372 -0.59 -14.30 -8.24
CA TRP A 372 -1.74 -13.42 -8.53
C TRP A 372 -3.03 -14.21 -8.80
N LYS A 373 -2.96 -15.29 -9.59
CA LYS A 373 -4.12 -16.14 -9.90
C LYS A 373 -4.71 -16.82 -8.64
N PRO A 374 -3.94 -17.51 -7.79
CA PRO A 374 -4.43 -17.99 -6.50
C PRO A 374 -4.96 -16.87 -5.59
N ILE A 375 -4.26 -15.75 -5.47
CA ILE A 375 -4.63 -14.60 -4.62
C ILE A 375 -5.98 -14.03 -5.03
N THR A 376 -6.20 -13.80 -6.33
CA THR A 376 -7.50 -13.34 -6.84
C THR A 376 -8.61 -14.37 -6.65
N THR A 377 -8.28 -15.66 -6.63
CA THR A 377 -9.25 -16.72 -6.30
C THR A 377 -9.70 -16.62 -4.85
N ILE A 378 -8.77 -16.41 -3.92
CA ILE A 378 -9.08 -16.18 -2.50
C ILE A 378 -9.86 -14.87 -2.33
N ALA A 379 -9.47 -13.80 -3.03
CA ALA A 379 -10.15 -12.51 -2.96
C ALA A 379 -11.64 -12.61 -3.35
N ARG A 380 -11.95 -13.38 -4.40
CA ARG A 380 -13.33 -13.66 -4.83
C ARG A 380 -14.15 -14.38 -3.75
N GLN A 381 -13.52 -15.18 -2.88
CA GLN A 381 -14.20 -15.84 -1.75
C GLN A 381 -14.62 -14.83 -0.66
N PHE A 382 -13.94 -13.68 -0.55
CA PHE A 382 -14.34 -12.61 0.36
C PHE A 382 -15.46 -11.72 -0.17
N GLY A 383 -15.71 -11.77 -1.48
CA GLY A 383 -16.87 -11.16 -2.12
C GLY A 383 -16.54 -9.96 -3.02
N ARG A 384 -17.60 -9.38 -3.61
CA ARG A 384 -17.50 -8.31 -4.61
C ARG A 384 -16.79 -7.06 -4.09
N GLY A 385 -17.07 -6.64 -2.86
CA GLY A 385 -16.40 -5.48 -2.25
C GLY A 385 -14.89 -5.67 -2.16
N PHE A 386 -14.42 -6.88 -1.84
CA PHE A 386 -12.99 -7.20 -1.81
C PHE A 386 -12.37 -7.16 -3.21
N VAL A 387 -13.04 -7.76 -4.21
CA VAL A 387 -12.59 -7.75 -5.61
C VAL A 387 -12.49 -6.32 -6.16
N LEU A 388 -13.51 -5.49 -5.92
CA LEU A 388 -13.51 -4.09 -6.34
C LEU A 388 -12.43 -3.27 -5.65
N ASN A 389 -12.17 -3.51 -4.37
CA ASN A 389 -11.08 -2.82 -3.67
C ASN A 389 -9.69 -3.26 -4.17
N LEU A 390 -9.51 -4.52 -4.56
CA LEU A 390 -8.28 -4.92 -5.25
C LEU A 390 -8.14 -4.24 -6.61
N LEU A 391 -9.22 -4.17 -7.40
CA LEU A 391 -9.20 -3.44 -8.67
C LEU A 391 -8.84 -1.96 -8.42
N PHE A 392 -9.43 -1.33 -7.41
CA PHE A 392 -9.13 0.05 -7.05
C PHE A 392 -7.66 0.23 -6.63
N GLY A 393 -7.09 -0.71 -5.87
CA GLY A 393 -5.67 -0.71 -5.55
C GLY A 393 -4.78 -0.89 -6.78
N MET A 394 -5.16 -1.78 -7.71
CA MET A 394 -4.44 -1.99 -8.97
C MET A 394 -4.37 -0.73 -9.83
N VAL A 395 -5.43 0.09 -9.83
CA VAL A 395 -5.45 1.35 -10.58
C VAL A 395 -4.34 2.29 -10.10
N PHE A 396 -4.02 2.29 -8.81
CA PHE A 396 -2.90 3.07 -8.28
C PHE A 396 -1.56 2.35 -8.39
N ALA A 397 -1.57 1.01 -8.44
CA ALA A 397 -0.36 0.20 -8.55
C ALA A 397 0.32 0.25 -9.93
N ILE A 398 -0.31 0.87 -10.93
CA ILE A 398 0.39 1.21 -12.19
C ILE A 398 1.31 2.42 -11.99
N GLY A 399 1.03 3.28 -11.00
CA GLY A 399 1.88 4.43 -10.69
C GLY A 399 3.06 3.99 -9.83
N SER A 400 4.24 4.55 -10.04
CA SER A 400 5.42 4.13 -9.27
C SER A 400 5.49 4.70 -7.86
N GLU A 401 4.61 5.65 -7.50
CA GLU A 401 4.51 6.21 -6.17
C GLU A 401 3.86 5.21 -5.19
N SER A 402 4.69 4.32 -4.63
CA SER A 402 4.26 3.24 -3.74
C SER A 402 3.37 3.71 -2.58
N ARG A 403 3.64 4.88 -1.99
CA ARG A 403 2.94 5.43 -0.80
C ARG A 403 1.42 5.50 -0.95
N ILE A 404 0.91 5.64 -2.17
CA ILE A 404 -0.54 5.70 -2.45
C ILE A 404 -1.23 4.36 -2.08
N LEU A 405 -0.48 3.26 -2.09
CA LEU A 405 -0.99 1.91 -1.82
C LEU A 405 -1.05 1.52 -0.34
N MET A 406 -0.63 2.39 0.59
CA MET A 406 -0.48 2.04 2.02
C MET A 406 -1.75 1.42 2.64
N ALA A 407 -2.93 1.90 2.25
CA ALA A 407 -4.21 1.38 2.73
C ALA A 407 -4.61 0.00 2.16
N PHE A 408 -3.97 -0.44 1.06
CA PHE A 408 -4.28 -1.70 0.37
C PHE A 408 -3.38 -2.86 0.79
N ILE A 409 -2.16 -2.58 1.28
CA ILE A 409 -1.20 -3.60 1.72
C ILE A 409 -1.77 -4.58 2.74
N PRO A 410 -2.58 -4.17 3.75
CA PRO A 410 -3.23 -5.10 4.66
C PRO A 410 -4.09 -6.16 3.95
N MET A 411 -4.76 -5.79 2.85
CA MET A 411 -5.59 -6.71 2.07
C MET A 411 -4.72 -7.77 1.38
N LEU A 412 -3.62 -7.35 0.75
CA LEU A 412 -2.67 -8.28 0.13
C LEU A 412 -2.05 -9.22 1.17
N ALA A 413 -1.72 -8.71 2.36
CA ALA A 413 -1.10 -9.51 3.42
C ALA A 413 -2.05 -10.60 3.89
N LEU A 414 -3.34 -10.28 4.05
CA LEU A 414 -4.37 -11.26 4.37
C LEU A 414 -4.50 -12.35 3.31
N LEU A 415 -4.51 -11.96 2.02
CA LEU A 415 -4.61 -12.92 0.92
C LEU A 415 -3.39 -13.83 0.83
N VAL A 416 -2.19 -13.29 1.03
CA VAL A 416 -0.93 -14.05 1.10
C VAL A 416 -0.95 -15.02 2.28
N ALA A 417 -1.40 -14.59 3.45
CA ALA A 417 -1.54 -15.47 4.62
C ALA A 417 -2.52 -16.61 4.35
N LYS A 418 -3.67 -16.33 3.73
CA LYS A 418 -4.64 -17.37 3.34
C LYS A 418 -4.12 -18.30 2.24
N LEU A 419 -3.33 -17.77 1.31
CA LEU A 419 -2.66 -18.59 0.30
C LEU A 419 -1.66 -19.54 0.95
N ALA A 420 -0.88 -19.07 1.93
CA ALA A 420 0.06 -19.89 2.66
C ALA A 420 -0.62 -21.09 3.35
N GLU A 421 -1.83 -20.89 3.90
CA GLU A 421 -2.66 -21.97 4.44
C GLU A 421 -3.06 -22.99 3.36
N GLN A 422 -3.54 -22.52 2.21
CA GLN A 422 -3.98 -23.40 1.12
C GLN A 422 -2.82 -24.22 0.54
N LEU A 423 -1.65 -23.59 0.41
CA LEU A 423 -0.44 -24.24 -0.10
C LEU A 423 0.33 -25.01 0.97
N LYS A 424 -0.11 -24.95 2.24
CA LYS A 424 0.53 -25.59 3.40
C LYS A 424 2.03 -25.29 3.48
N TRP A 425 2.41 -24.03 3.29
CA TRP A 425 3.81 -23.60 3.27
C TRP A 425 4.55 -24.03 4.56
N ARG A 426 5.71 -24.69 4.36
CA ARG A 426 6.60 -25.18 5.43
C ARG A 426 7.55 -24.08 5.91
N PHE A 427 8.36 -24.40 6.92
CA PHE A 427 9.38 -23.48 7.46
C PHE A 427 10.31 -22.90 6.39
N TRP A 428 10.68 -23.66 5.36
CA TRP A 428 11.52 -23.16 4.27
C TRP A 428 10.92 -21.98 3.51
N ALA A 429 9.60 -21.97 3.29
CA ALA A 429 8.93 -20.82 2.69
C ALA A 429 9.04 -19.58 3.58
N ILE A 430 8.89 -19.73 4.90
CA ILE A 430 9.10 -18.65 5.87
C ILE A 430 10.54 -18.13 5.77
N ALA A 431 11.52 -19.03 5.78
CA ALA A 431 12.94 -18.67 5.68
C ALA A 431 13.26 -17.92 4.38
N SER A 432 12.79 -18.40 3.23
CA SER A 432 12.99 -17.73 1.94
C SER A 432 12.34 -16.36 1.88
N ILE A 433 11.10 -16.23 2.38
CA ILE A 433 10.40 -14.93 2.46
C ILE A 433 11.16 -13.97 3.39
N SER A 434 11.65 -14.45 4.54
CA SER A 434 12.48 -13.68 5.45
C SER A 434 13.78 -13.22 4.81
N ILE A 435 14.49 -14.08 4.07
CA ILE A 435 15.72 -13.70 3.35
C ILE A 435 15.42 -12.58 2.33
N CYS A 436 14.35 -12.72 1.54
CA CYS A 436 13.91 -11.66 0.63
C CYS A 436 13.59 -10.36 1.39
N ALA A 437 12.91 -10.44 2.54
CA ALA A 437 12.64 -9.27 3.38
C ALA A 437 13.94 -8.60 3.85
N LEU A 438 14.93 -9.37 4.29
CA LEU A 438 16.21 -8.84 4.75
C LEU A 438 16.98 -8.12 3.64
N ILE A 439 16.94 -8.65 2.41
CA ILE A 439 17.57 -8.00 1.25
C ILE A 439 16.83 -6.70 0.90
N LEU A 440 15.50 -6.76 0.83
CA LEU A 440 14.65 -5.66 0.34
C LEU A 440 14.41 -4.56 1.38
N MET A 441 14.67 -4.78 2.67
CA MET A 441 14.49 -3.73 3.69
C MET A 441 15.49 -2.58 3.58
N ARG A 442 16.57 -2.72 2.77
CA ARG A 442 17.60 -1.69 2.53
C ARG A 442 18.20 -1.09 3.81
N SER A 443 18.28 -1.85 4.89
CA SER A 443 18.89 -1.40 6.15
C SER A 443 20.34 -0.95 5.94
N TRP A 444 21.04 -1.57 4.97
CA TRP A 444 22.40 -1.26 4.55
C TRP A 444 22.59 0.04 3.75
N LEU A 445 21.53 0.63 3.18
CA LEU A 445 21.64 1.83 2.33
C LEU A 445 21.77 3.11 3.17
N THR A 446 22.93 3.72 3.28
CA THR A 446 23.05 5.02 3.98
C THR A 446 22.39 6.12 3.15
N LEU A 447 21.52 6.93 3.78
CA LEU A 447 20.74 8.00 3.15
C LEU A 447 21.40 9.38 3.35
N ASN A 448 22.08 9.58 4.48
CA ASN A 448 22.80 10.80 4.87
C ASN A 448 24.31 10.72 4.63
N GLY A 449 24.82 9.56 4.21
CA GLY A 449 26.26 9.40 3.97
C GLY A 449 26.73 10.33 2.85
N THR A 450 27.88 10.98 3.03
CA THR A 450 28.61 11.56 1.88
C THR A 450 28.70 10.47 0.82
N PRO A 451 28.46 10.82 -0.45
CA PRO A 451 28.13 9.83 -1.45
C PRO A 451 29.35 8.92 -1.72
N ASN A 452 29.43 7.80 -1.00
CA ASN A 452 30.14 6.62 -1.49
C ASN A 452 29.58 6.21 -2.85
N LEU A 453 28.36 6.64 -3.20
CA LEU A 453 27.83 6.59 -4.54
C LEU A 453 28.58 7.51 -5.52
N VAL A 454 29.02 8.72 -5.14
CA VAL A 454 29.88 9.56 -5.99
C VAL A 454 31.27 8.95 -6.06
N VAL A 455 31.80 8.38 -4.98
CA VAL A 455 33.06 7.62 -5.04
C VAL A 455 32.93 6.38 -5.95
N PHE A 456 31.84 5.61 -5.83
CA PHE A 456 31.52 4.45 -6.67
C PHE A 456 31.24 4.86 -8.12
N LEU A 457 30.51 5.95 -8.36
CA LEU A 457 30.19 6.45 -9.70
C LEU A 457 31.39 7.16 -10.34
N ASN A 458 32.31 7.72 -9.55
CA ASN A 458 33.61 8.20 -10.03
C ASN A 458 34.53 7.05 -10.45
N GLN A 459 34.26 5.80 -10.03
CA GLN A 459 34.90 4.60 -10.59
C GLN A 459 34.31 4.22 -11.97
N PHE A 460 33.21 4.85 -12.40
CA PHE A 460 32.58 4.67 -13.71
C PHE A 460 32.51 6.02 -14.47
N PRO A 461 33.65 6.58 -14.91
CA PRO A 461 33.74 7.92 -15.51
C PRO A 461 32.88 8.11 -16.76
N GLU A 462 32.55 7.03 -17.47
CA GLU A 462 31.58 7.01 -18.58
C GLU A 462 30.18 7.55 -18.18
N LEU A 463 29.80 7.43 -16.90
CA LEU A 463 28.52 7.90 -16.39
C LEU A 463 28.56 9.39 -15.99
N SER A 464 29.74 10.02 -15.92
CA SER A 464 29.95 11.35 -15.34
C SER A 464 29.27 12.53 -16.08
N PRO A 465 29.20 12.60 -17.42
CA PRO A 465 28.61 13.77 -18.10
C PRO A 465 27.10 13.89 -17.89
N PHE A 466 26.43 12.76 -17.66
CA PHE A 466 25.01 12.71 -17.33
C PHE A 466 24.77 13.02 -15.85
N LEU A 467 25.65 12.54 -14.97
CA LEU A 467 25.55 12.76 -13.53
C LEU A 467 25.88 14.19 -13.12
N GLN A 468 26.75 14.91 -13.83
CA GLN A 468 27.03 16.32 -13.59
C GLN A 468 25.82 17.25 -13.83
N ARG A 469 24.78 16.78 -14.53
CA ARG A 469 23.51 17.54 -14.68
C ARG A 469 22.66 17.54 -13.41
N PHE A 470 22.87 16.56 -12.53
CA PHE A 470 22.27 16.53 -11.21
C PHE A 470 23.32 17.07 -10.23
N ASN A 471 23.03 18.19 -9.57
CA ASN A 471 23.97 18.78 -8.63
C ASN A 471 23.92 17.99 -7.31
N TRP A 472 24.47 16.76 -7.32
CA TRP A 472 24.52 15.82 -6.19
C TRP A 472 25.10 16.43 -4.91
N ASN A 473 25.91 17.49 -5.05
CA ASN A 473 26.52 18.22 -3.95
C ASN A 473 25.56 19.17 -3.23
N SER A 474 24.34 19.39 -3.74
CA SER A 474 23.47 20.45 -3.24
C SER A 474 22.31 19.99 -2.34
N ASP A 475 21.80 18.75 -2.45
CA ASP A 475 20.72 18.31 -1.57
C ASP A 475 20.63 16.79 -1.34
N PRO A 476 21.00 16.27 -0.16
CA PRO A 476 20.75 14.89 0.28
C PRO A 476 19.28 14.43 0.19
N ASN A 477 18.32 15.36 0.10
CA ASN A 477 16.93 15.04 -0.26
C ASN A 477 16.83 14.30 -1.61
N GLU A 478 17.77 14.55 -2.53
CA GLU A 478 17.78 13.89 -3.83
C GLU A 478 17.99 12.39 -3.68
N MET A 479 18.93 11.88 -2.87
CA MET A 479 19.08 10.42 -2.71
C MET A 479 17.86 9.75 -2.09
N PHE A 480 17.24 10.41 -1.12
CA PHE A 480 15.99 9.94 -0.54
C PHE A 480 14.89 9.84 -1.59
N LEU A 481 14.70 10.89 -2.40
CA LEU A 481 13.68 10.93 -3.45
C LEU A 481 13.99 9.97 -4.60
N LEU A 482 15.24 9.93 -5.07
CA LEU A 482 15.70 9.07 -6.16
C LEU A 482 15.54 7.58 -5.83
N GLY A 483 15.51 7.21 -4.53
CA GLY A 483 15.36 5.83 -4.07
C GLY A 483 13.94 5.25 -4.12
N PHE A 484 12.93 6.02 -4.53
CA PHE A 484 11.56 5.51 -4.68
C PHE A 484 10.78 6.28 -5.76
N GLY A 485 9.63 5.76 -6.19
CA GLY A 485 8.64 6.56 -6.91
C GLY A 485 8.99 6.96 -8.35
N PRO A 486 8.35 8.01 -8.90
CA PRO A 486 8.64 8.53 -10.24
C PRO A 486 10.01 9.21 -10.36
N TRP A 487 10.69 9.41 -9.24
CA TRP A 487 11.96 10.12 -9.17
C TRP A 487 13.16 9.21 -9.43
N VAL A 488 12.97 7.89 -9.56
CA VAL A 488 14.08 6.95 -9.79
C VAL A 488 14.73 7.21 -11.15
N GLY A 489 16.00 7.63 -11.12
CA GLY A 489 16.82 7.79 -12.31
C GLY A 489 17.15 6.45 -12.98
N ILE A 490 17.37 6.45 -14.30
CA ILE A 490 17.63 5.24 -15.10
C ILE A 490 18.77 4.37 -14.56
N ASN A 491 19.83 4.98 -14.02
CA ASN A 491 20.99 4.26 -13.49
C ASN A 491 20.65 3.50 -12.21
N LEU A 492 19.96 4.16 -11.27
CA LEU A 492 19.51 3.51 -10.05
C LEU A 492 18.47 2.44 -10.38
N TYR A 493 17.56 2.71 -11.32
CA TYR A 493 16.64 1.72 -11.86
C TYR A 493 17.38 0.48 -12.41
N ALA A 494 18.47 0.68 -13.16
CA ALA A 494 19.28 -0.41 -13.70
C ALA A 494 19.98 -1.26 -12.62
N LEU A 495 20.27 -0.69 -11.44
CA LEU A 495 20.77 -1.43 -10.28
C LEU A 495 19.63 -2.14 -9.51
N GLU A 496 18.50 -1.48 -9.39
CA GLU A 496 17.33 -1.93 -8.65
C GLU A 496 16.59 -3.09 -9.34
N LEU A 497 16.51 -3.07 -10.67
CA LEU A 497 15.82 -4.07 -11.46
C LEU A 497 16.43 -5.49 -11.27
N PRO A 498 17.75 -5.73 -11.39
CA PRO A 498 18.36 -7.03 -11.10
C PRO A 498 18.08 -7.53 -9.69
N VAL A 499 18.06 -6.66 -8.68
CA VAL A 499 17.73 -7.04 -7.30
C VAL A 499 16.27 -7.49 -7.19
N ALA A 500 15.35 -6.74 -7.79
CA ALA A 500 13.93 -7.09 -7.83
C ALA A 500 13.68 -8.40 -8.59
N LEU A 501 14.31 -8.60 -9.76
CA LEU A 501 14.19 -9.83 -10.55
C LEU A 501 14.86 -11.04 -9.88
N GLY A 502 16.04 -10.85 -9.28
CA GLY A 502 16.76 -11.90 -8.57
C GLY A 502 16.00 -12.40 -7.36
N THR A 503 15.44 -11.49 -6.56
CA THR A 503 14.59 -11.86 -5.41
C THR A 503 13.28 -12.50 -5.85
N LEU A 504 12.67 -12.05 -6.96
CA LEU A 504 11.50 -12.69 -7.57
C LEU A 504 11.80 -14.12 -8.01
N LEU A 505 12.90 -14.33 -8.74
CA LEU A 505 13.30 -15.65 -9.25
C LEU A 505 13.65 -16.59 -8.09
N PHE A 506 14.44 -16.14 -7.12
CA PHE A 506 14.77 -16.90 -5.92
C PHE A 506 13.51 -17.38 -5.20
N LEU A 507 12.57 -16.46 -4.95
CA LEU A 507 11.34 -16.78 -4.23
C LEU A 507 10.43 -17.71 -5.06
N TYR A 508 10.37 -17.51 -6.37
CA TYR A 508 9.63 -18.39 -7.28
C TYR A 508 10.15 -19.83 -7.22
N VAL A 509 11.47 -20.03 -7.35
CA VAL A 509 12.11 -21.36 -7.30
C VAL A 509 11.92 -21.99 -5.92
N ALA A 510 12.19 -21.24 -4.84
CA ALA A 510 12.08 -21.73 -3.48
C ALA A 510 10.65 -22.19 -3.14
N LEU A 511 9.62 -21.46 -3.58
CA LEU A 511 8.23 -21.80 -3.29
C LEU A 511 7.64 -22.84 -4.25
N ARG A 512 8.15 -22.97 -5.48
CA ARG A 512 7.69 -23.99 -6.44
C ARG A 512 8.16 -25.39 -6.08
N HIS A 513 9.30 -25.52 -5.39
CA HIS A 513 9.83 -26.81 -4.92
C HIS A 513 9.43 -27.17 -3.49
N ALA A 514 8.70 -26.28 -2.81
CA ALA A 514 8.11 -26.53 -1.49
C ALA A 514 6.85 -27.45 -1.41
N PRO A 515 6.19 -27.94 -2.50
CA PRO A 515 5.01 -28.82 -2.35
C PRO A 515 5.34 -30.19 -1.76
N ASN A 516 4.47 -30.65 -0.85
CA ASN A 516 4.51 -31.95 -0.16
C ASN A 516 4.66 -33.15 -1.13
N THR A 517 5.82 -33.79 -1.12
CA THR A 517 6.00 -35.16 -1.62
C THR A 517 5.25 -36.21 -0.79
N GLU A 518 4.87 -35.88 0.45
CA GLU A 518 4.25 -36.83 1.39
C GLU A 518 2.76 -37.15 1.13
N GLY A 519 2.08 -36.39 0.26
CA GLY A 519 0.64 -36.58 0.00
C GLY A 519 0.29 -37.42 -1.25
N ARG A 520 1.26 -37.67 -2.14
CA ARG A 520 1.01 -38.46 -3.37
C ARG A 520 1.13 -39.97 -3.17
N ALA A 521 1.81 -40.42 -2.12
CA ALA A 521 2.08 -41.85 -1.91
C ALA A 521 0.85 -42.66 -1.41
N VAL A 522 -0.26 -42.03 -1.00
CA VAL A 522 -1.40 -42.76 -0.42
C VAL A 522 -2.53 -43.01 -1.43
N SER A 523 -2.58 -42.32 -2.58
CA SER A 523 -3.63 -42.55 -3.59
C SER A 523 -3.27 -43.55 -4.69
N GLU A 524 -2.05 -44.09 -4.70
CA GLU A 524 -1.63 -45.10 -5.71
C GLU A 524 -1.71 -46.55 -5.22
N ASN A 525 -1.88 -46.81 -3.92
CA ASN A 525 -2.00 -48.17 -3.36
C ASN A 525 -3.45 -48.60 -3.06
N SER A 526 -4.46 -47.88 -3.54
CA SER A 526 -5.88 -48.25 -3.38
C SER A 526 -6.59 -48.55 -4.70
N LYS A 527 -5.85 -49.03 -5.71
CA LYS A 527 -6.42 -49.58 -6.94
C LYS A 527 -6.14 -51.05 -7.04
#